data_AF-A0A9P1HFF5-F1
#
_entry.id   AF-A0A9P1HFF5-F1
#
_cell.length_a   1.000
_cell.length_b   1.000
_cell.length_c   1.000
_cell.angle_alpha   90.00
_cell.angle_beta   90.00
_cell.angle_gamma   90.00
#
_symmetry.space_group_name_H-M   'P 1'
#
loop_
_entity.id
_entity.type
_entity.pdbx_description
1 polymer ?
#
loop_
_entity_poly.entity_id
_entity_poly.type
_entity_poly.pdbx_seq_one_letter_code
_entity_poly.pdbx_strand_id
1 'polypeptide(L)'
;MKLLIQLHDHTGHVHDRLRYEFNNEDTIKQLQNKICSIWKIEQEHQQIFFDNGSELDAATKVTLQSVGLKDESKVIIVSSQTFIILITG
;
A
#
# COMPACT_ATOMS: atom_id res chain seq x y z
N MET A 1 -14.29 -8.26 2.15
CA MET A 1 -12.99 -8.88 2.51
C MET A 1 -12.10 -7.84 3.17
N LYS A 2 -11.05 -8.23 3.87
CA LYS A 2 -10.14 -7.34 4.60
C LYS A 2 -8.69 -7.59 4.21
N LEU A 3 -7.94 -6.53 3.92
CA LEU A 3 -6.48 -6.57 3.79
C LEU A 3 -5.82 -6.06 5.07
N LEU A 4 -4.68 -6.65 5.39
CA LEU A 4 -3.78 -6.18 6.42
C LEU A 4 -2.63 -5.41 5.77
N ILE A 5 -2.64 -4.09 5.88
CA ILE A 5 -1.67 -3.23 5.22
C ILE A 5 -0.62 -2.78 6.23
N GLN A 6 0.65 -2.87 5.84
CA GLN A 6 1.76 -2.27 6.57
C GLN A 6 2.40 -1.17 5.72
N LEU A 7 2.60 -0.01 6.32
CA LEU A 7 3.24 1.15 5.67
C LEU A 7 4.70 1.21 6.11
N HIS A 8 5.62 1.12 5.14
CA HIS A 8 7.07 1.08 5.35
C HIS A 8 7.74 2.24 4.64
N ASP A 9 8.58 3.02 5.31
CA ASP A 9 9.37 4.00 4.58
C ASP A 9 10.47 3.34 3.73
N HIS A 10 11.19 4.16 2.95
CA HIS A 10 12.31 3.73 2.11
C HIS A 10 13.47 3.09 2.90
N THR A 11 13.49 3.20 4.23
CA THR A 11 14.48 2.54 5.10
C THR A 11 14.01 1.17 5.61
N GLY A 12 12.78 0.78 5.28
CA GLY A 12 12.15 -0.45 5.74
C GLY A 12 11.54 -0.33 7.14
N HIS A 13 11.41 0.88 7.69
CA HIS A 13 10.80 1.09 8.99
C HIS A 13 9.27 1.15 8.87
N VAL A 14 8.58 0.41 9.72
CA VAL A 14 7.11 0.36 9.74
C VAL A 14 6.56 1.58 10.47
N HIS A 15 5.87 2.45 9.75
CA HIS A 15 5.20 3.62 10.31
C HIS A 15 3.81 3.29 10.83
N ASP A 16 3.04 2.51 10.08
CA ASP A 16 1.64 2.25 10.39
C ASP A 16 1.17 0.86 9.94
N ARG A 17 0.09 0.39 10.56
CA ARG A 17 -0.61 -0.84 10.23
C ARG A 17 -2.10 -0.59 10.23
N LEU A 18 -2.75 -0.78 9.09
CA LEU A 18 -4.17 -0.51 8.92
C LEU A 18 -4.90 -1.68 8.27
N ARG A 19 -6.21 -1.74 8.51
CA ARG A 19 -7.10 -2.70 7.88
C ARG A 19 -7.88 -2.00 6.77
N TYR A 20 -7.88 -2.57 5.58
CA TYR A 20 -8.63 -2.05 4.45
C TYR A 20 -9.71 -3.04 4.04
N GLU A 21 -10.96 -2.61 4.11
CA GLU A 21 -12.08 -3.40 3.60
C GLU A 21 -12.18 -3.21 2.09
N PHE A 22 -12.29 -4.33 1.37
CA PHE A 22 -12.39 -4.35 -0.08
C PHE A 22 -13.39 -5.42 -0.58
N ASN A 23 -13.90 -5.19 -1.78
CA ASN A 23 -14.77 -6.10 -2.53
C ASN A 23 -14.06 -6.60 -3.82
N ASN A 24 -14.76 -7.40 -4.62
CA ASN A 24 -14.19 -8.02 -5.83
C ASN A 24 -13.95 -7.02 -6.98
N GLU A 25 -14.56 -5.84 -6.91
CA GLU A 25 -14.46 -4.77 -7.90
C GLU A 25 -13.36 -3.77 -7.55
N ASP A 26 -12.89 -3.77 -6.30
CA ASP A 26 -11.83 -2.87 -5.85
C ASP A 26 -10.52 -3.14 -6.58
N THR A 27 -9.92 -2.06 -7.07
CA THR A 27 -8.71 -2.04 -7.87
C THR A 27 -7.49 -1.65 -7.06
N ILE A 28 -6.31 -2.00 -7.56
CA ILE A 28 -5.03 -1.55 -6.99
C ILE A 28 -4.98 -0.02 -6.91
N LYS A 29 -5.52 0.67 -7.92
CA LYS A 29 -5.57 2.14 -7.95
C LYS A 29 -6.43 2.72 -6.81
N GLN A 30 -7.56 2.09 -6.49
CA GLN A 30 -8.39 2.53 -5.36
C GLN A 30 -7.68 2.34 -4.02
N LEU A 31 -6.96 1.22 -3.86
CA LEU A 31 -6.10 0.98 -2.72
C LEU A 31 -5.02 2.07 -2.60
N GLN A 32 -4.27 2.35 -3.66
CA GLN A 32 -3.24 3.41 -3.66
C GLN A 32 -3.84 4.79 -3.33
N ASN A 33 -4.99 5.15 -3.93
CA ASN A 33 -5.72 6.38 -3.58
C ASN A 33 -6.06 6.47 -2.10
N LYS A 34 -6.50 5.36 -1.49
CA LYS A 34 -6.80 5.32 -0.06
C LYS A 34 -5.55 5.58 0.78
N ILE A 35 -4.43 4.99 0.40
CA ILE A 35 -3.15 5.17 1.08
C ILE A 35 -2.59 6.58 0.88
N CYS A 36 -2.76 7.18 -0.31
CA CYS A 36 -2.47 8.60 -0.52
C CYS A 36 -3.22 9.47 0.51
N SER A 37 -4.51 9.19 0.73
CA SER A 37 -5.32 9.97 1.67
C SER A 37 -4.90 9.79 3.13
N ILE A 38 -4.38 8.63 3.51
CA ILE A 38 -3.99 8.33 4.90
C ILE A 38 -2.57 8.83 5.18
N TRP A 39 -1.65 8.51 4.28
CA TRP A 39 -0.22 8.71 4.49
C TRP A 39 0.34 9.95 3.79
N LYS A 40 -0.46 10.62 2.97
CA LYS A 40 -0.09 11.82 2.19
C LYS A 40 1.07 11.59 1.21
N ILE A 41 1.16 10.38 0.67
CA ILE A 41 2.19 9.96 -0.28
C ILE A 41 1.55 9.79 -1.65
N GLU A 42 2.16 10.38 -2.68
CA GLU A 42 1.65 10.26 -4.05
C GLU A 42 1.74 8.82 -4.56
N GLN A 43 0.85 8.45 -5.48
CA GLN A 43 0.75 7.06 -5.98
C GLN A 43 2.06 6.59 -6.63
N GLU A 44 2.76 7.49 -7.32
CA GLU A 44 4.03 7.19 -7.99
C GLU A 44 5.17 6.86 -7.03
N HIS A 45 5.02 7.25 -5.75
CA HIS A 45 5.98 6.93 -4.70
C HIS A 45 5.58 5.72 -3.87
N GLN A 46 4.50 5.01 -4.24
CA GLN A 46 4.04 3.83 -3.53
C GLN A 46 4.37 2.56 -4.31
N GLN A 47 5.22 1.72 -3.73
CA GLN A 47 5.48 0.37 -4.20
C GLN A 47 4.71 -0.63 -3.33
N ILE A 48 4.06 -1.60 -3.96
CA ILE A 48 3.20 -2.56 -3.28
C ILE A 48 3.85 -3.94 -3.36
N PHE A 49 3.93 -4.62 -2.22
CA PHE A 49 4.51 -5.95 -2.11
C PHE A 49 3.55 -6.88 -1.39
N PHE A 50 3.58 -8.16 -1.78
CA PHE A 50 3.01 -9.24 -1.00
C PHE A 50 3.86 -9.51 0.26
N ASP A 51 3.33 -10.27 1.19
CA ASP A 51 4.04 -10.69 2.40
C ASP A 51 5.27 -11.56 2.13
N ASN A 52 5.30 -12.25 0.99
CA ASN A 52 6.44 -13.02 0.50
C ASN A 52 7.54 -12.15 -0.15
N GLY A 53 7.37 -10.82 -0.18
CA GLY A 53 8.32 -9.87 -0.77
C GLY A 53 8.23 -9.72 -2.29
N SER A 54 7.31 -10.42 -2.96
CA SER A 54 7.07 -10.22 -4.40
C SER A 54 6.41 -8.87 -4.63
N GLU A 55 6.92 -8.11 -5.60
CA GLU A 55 6.29 -6.85 -6.01
C GLU A 55 4.98 -7.14 -6.76
N LEU A 56 3.96 -6.38 -6.40
CA LEU A 56 2.67 -6.39 -7.06
C LEU A 56 2.72 -5.31 -8.14
N ASP A 57 2.84 -5.74 -9.39
CA ASP A 57 2.87 -4.84 -10.53
C ASP A 57 1.53 -4.08 -10.60
N ALA A 58 1.59 -2.78 -10.31
CA ALA A 58 0.44 -1.92 -10.10
C ALA A 58 -0.16 -1.43 -11.44
N ALA A 59 -0.39 -2.34 -12.38
CA ALA A 59 -1.16 -2.03 -13.58
C ALA A 59 -2.56 -1.56 -13.17
N THR A 60 -2.88 -0.31 -13.48
CA THR A 60 -3.96 0.51 -12.88
C THR A 60 -5.39 -0.02 -13.02
N LYS A 61 -5.63 -1.08 -13.79
CA LYS A 61 -6.98 -1.65 -14.05
C LYS A 61 -7.19 -3.05 -13.48
N VAL A 62 -6.22 -3.61 -12.76
CA VAL A 62 -6.36 -4.95 -12.19
C VAL A 62 -7.05 -4.89 -10.82
N THR A 63 -8.01 -5.79 -10.61
CA THR A 63 -8.69 -5.92 -9.31
C THR A 63 -7.78 -6.58 -8.29
N LEU A 64 -7.94 -6.25 -7.01
CA LEU A 64 -7.14 -6.81 -5.91
C LEU A 64 -7.22 -8.35 -5.91
N GLN A 65 -8.40 -8.91 -6.19
CA GLN A 65 -8.58 -10.35 -6.25
C GLN A 65 -7.85 -11.00 -7.43
N SER A 66 -7.79 -10.33 -8.59
CA SER A 66 -7.14 -10.88 -9.79
C SER A 66 -5.63 -11.00 -9.65
N VAL A 67 -5.01 -10.17 -8.80
CA VAL A 67 -3.61 -10.29 -8.41
C VAL A 67 -3.39 -11.28 -7.25
N GLY A 68 -4.44 -11.98 -6.81
CA GLY A 68 -4.34 -13.03 -5.79
C GLY A 68 -4.50 -12.54 -4.35
N LEU A 69 -4.87 -11.27 -4.12
CA LEU A 69 -5.21 -10.79 -2.79
C LEU A 69 -6.57 -11.34 -2.36
N LYS A 70 -6.59 -11.98 -1.20
CA LYS A 70 -7.76 -12.63 -0.60
C LYS A 70 -8.07 -11.99 0.76
N ASP A 71 -9.10 -12.49 1.41
CA ASP A 71 -9.39 -12.11 2.79
C ASP A 71 -8.16 -12.36 3.69
N GLU A 72 -7.90 -11.41 4.58
CA GLU A 72 -6.76 -11.35 5.51
C GLU A 72 -5.37 -11.36 4.85
N SER A 73 -5.30 -11.17 3.53
CA SER A 73 -4.02 -11.04 2.83
C SER A 73 -3.26 -9.83 3.34
N LYS A 74 -1.96 -10.04 3.55
CA LYS A 74 -1.06 -9.01 4.02
C LYS A 74 -0.35 -8.35 2.84
N VAL A 75 -0.38 -7.03 2.84
CA VAL A 75 0.24 -6.18 1.82
C VAL A 75 1.18 -5.21 2.50
N ILE A 76 2.37 -5.06 1.93
CA ILE A 76 3.37 -4.10 2.38
C ILE A 76 3.41 -2.99 1.35
N ILE A 77 3.26 -1.75 1.80
CA ILE A 77 3.37 -0.58 0.93
C ILE A 77 4.60 0.19 1.38
N VAL A 78 5.58 0.25 0.49
CA VAL A 78 6.82 0.98 0.69
C VAL A 78 6.70 2.34 0.03
N SER A 79 6.97 3.39 0.79
CA SER A 79 7.16 4.71 0.18
C SER A 79 8.60 4.89 -0.26
N SER A 80 8.81 5.22 -1.53
CA SER A 80 10.11 5.69 -2.03
C SER A 80 10.37 7.17 -1.71
N GLN A 81 9.38 7.87 -1.13
CA GLN A 81 9.50 9.28 -0.78
C GLN A 81 10.33 9.41 0.51
N THR A 82 11.39 10.21 0.45
CA THR A 82 12.12 10.61 1.65
C THR A 82 11.26 11.58 2.44
N PHE A 83 10.72 11.15 3.57
CA PHE A 83 10.14 12.07 4.54
C PHE A 83 11.28 12.94 5.09
N ILE A 84 11.42 14.15 4.55
CA ILE A 84 12.16 15.19 5.24
C ILE A 84 11.32 15.54 6.46
N ILE A 85 11.68 14.98 7.61
CA ILE A 85 11.20 15.48 8.89
C ILE A 85 11.78 16.89 9.00
N LEU A 86 11.00 17.90 8.60
CA LEU A 86 11.31 19.29 8.91
C LEU A 86 11.22 19.40 10.43
N ILE A 87 12.38 19.25 11.09
CA ILE A 87 12.54 19.65 12.49
C ILE A 87 12.46 21.17 12.49
N THR A 88 11.24 21.72 12.55
CA THR A 88 11.05 23.12 12.94
C THR A 88 11.37 23.18 14.42
N GLY A 89 12.60 23.62 14.71
CA GLY A 89 13.01 24.04 16.05
C GLY A 89 12.39 25.36 16.46
#